data_AF-A0A955NUX9-F1
#
_entry.id   AF-A0A955NUX9-F1
#
_cell.length_a   1.000
_cell.length_b   1.000
_cell.length_c   1.000
_cell.angle_alpha   90.00
_cell.angle_beta   90.00
_cell.angle_gamma   90.00
#
_symmetry.space_group_name_H-M   'P 1'
#
loop_
_entity.id
_entity.type
_entity.pdbx_description
1 polymer ?
#
loop_
_entity_poly.entity_id
_entity_poly.type
_entity_poly.pdbx_seq_one_letter_code
_entity_poly.pdbx_strand_id
1 'polypeptide(L)'
;MAYARQHGVRVVGIEPMSCLAEPPTLPEEIREMGETLMTHHRENPRSTSRVGYCVDIAHGYADSEGKIVHDHWELMAAALPYTTEIHLKNTDSLYNSTFGFTDAERERGIIDIEKTRDFYLAHSKSLPVSNLIGYLEIGGPKLGRDYSDCRLEKSLRESLRYLKETFVSGTSDHPETIKAPVEIVSRNGSDRAVVQIAPSMMCADQLHFEESVRRMEAHRADLLHIDIMDAGFAPNMPLGFEVVKALRPITDLPIDVHLMVEDNDFFVGQFAEIGVDLISVHAESCV
;
A
#
# COMPACT_ATOMS: atom_id res chain seq x y z
N MET A 1 13.54 1.26 12.19
CA MET A 1 13.31 -0.12 12.69
C MET A 1 13.31 -0.26 14.22
N ALA A 2 14.38 0.13 14.92
CA ALA A 2 14.44 -0.02 16.39
C ALA A 2 13.45 0.90 17.13
N TYR A 3 13.35 2.15 16.68
CA TYR A 3 12.38 3.12 17.20
C TYR A 3 10.93 2.63 17.04
N ALA A 4 10.55 2.21 15.82
CA ALA A 4 9.27 1.58 15.52
C ALA A 4 8.98 0.41 16.49
N ARG A 5 9.96 -0.47 16.73
CA ARG A 5 9.81 -1.60 17.66
C ARG A 5 9.55 -1.15 19.10
N GLN A 6 10.29 -0.15 19.57
CA GLN A 6 10.13 0.41 20.92
C GLN A 6 8.72 0.96 21.14
N HIS A 7 8.07 1.43 20.08
CA HIS A 7 6.72 1.97 20.08
C HIS A 7 5.65 0.96 19.64
N GLY A 8 5.97 -0.34 19.64
CA GLY A 8 5.00 -1.41 19.40
C GLY A 8 4.72 -1.74 17.92
N VAL A 9 5.29 -1.00 16.97
CA VAL A 9 5.15 -1.26 15.54
C VAL A 9 5.93 -2.52 15.15
N ARG A 10 5.25 -3.49 14.52
CA ARG A 10 5.81 -4.82 14.22
C ARG A 10 6.50 -4.90 12.86
N VAL A 11 5.99 -4.17 11.87
CA VAL A 11 6.47 -4.16 10.49
C VAL A 11 6.53 -2.70 10.04
N VAL A 12 7.58 -2.36 9.30
CA VAL A 12 7.73 -1.07 8.61
C VAL A 12 7.70 -1.37 7.11
N GLY A 13 6.78 -0.70 6.40
CA GLY A 13 6.68 -0.77 4.94
C GLY A 13 7.65 0.18 4.25
N ILE A 14 8.21 -0.23 3.12
CA ILE A 14 8.96 0.62 2.17
C ILE A 14 8.40 0.35 0.77
N GLU A 15 8.20 1.38 -0.04
CA GLU A 15 7.80 1.23 -1.45
C GLU A 15 9.03 1.39 -2.36
N PRO A 16 9.37 0.41 -3.20
CA PRO A 16 10.31 0.62 -4.30
C PRO A 16 9.71 1.55 -5.36
N MET A 17 10.46 2.56 -5.78
CA MET A 17 9.92 3.66 -6.61
C MET A 17 10.44 3.62 -8.05
N SER A 18 9.92 4.54 -8.87
CA SER A 18 10.31 4.74 -10.29
C SER A 18 11.44 5.75 -10.50
N CYS A 19 11.96 6.38 -9.45
CA CYS A 19 12.83 7.55 -9.53
C CYS A 19 14.11 7.34 -8.72
N LEU A 20 15.30 7.49 -9.33
CA LEU A 20 16.59 7.34 -8.63
C LEU A 20 16.78 8.29 -7.43
N ALA A 21 15.97 9.36 -7.34
CA ALA A 21 15.97 10.25 -6.18
C ALA A 21 15.19 9.68 -4.97
N GLU A 22 14.40 8.62 -5.19
CA GLU A 22 13.53 7.94 -4.23
C GLU A 22 13.89 6.44 -4.17
N PRO A 23 15.09 6.07 -3.68
CA PRO A 23 15.52 4.67 -3.65
C PRO A 23 14.69 3.83 -2.65
N PRO A 24 14.52 2.52 -2.88
CA PRO A 24 15.20 1.74 -3.92
C PRO A 24 14.45 1.79 -5.26
N THR A 25 15.17 2.00 -6.35
CA THR A 25 14.60 2.10 -7.71
C THR A 25 15.06 0.95 -8.59
N LEU A 26 16.34 0.60 -8.51
CA LEU A 26 16.94 -0.41 -9.38
C LEU A 26 16.79 -1.81 -8.77
N PRO A 27 16.69 -2.88 -9.59
CA PRO A 27 16.60 -4.25 -9.09
C PRO A 27 17.70 -4.65 -8.09
N GLU A 28 18.93 -4.17 -8.28
CA GLU A 28 20.04 -4.37 -7.35
C GLU A 28 19.84 -3.65 -6.02
N GLU A 29 19.37 -2.40 -6.04
CA GLU A 29 19.08 -1.61 -4.84
C GLU A 29 17.95 -2.26 -4.04
N ILE A 30 16.89 -2.69 -4.73
CA ILE A 30 15.73 -3.38 -4.13
C ILE A 30 16.20 -4.64 -3.39
N ARG A 31 17.07 -5.45 -4.01
CA ARG A 31 17.59 -6.68 -3.39
C ARG A 31 18.54 -6.38 -2.24
N GLU A 32 19.47 -5.44 -2.44
CA GLU A 32 20.48 -5.08 -1.44
C GLU A 32 19.84 -4.48 -0.20
N MET A 33 18.92 -3.52 -0.36
CA MET A 33 18.20 -2.91 0.75
C MET A 33 17.38 -3.95 1.51
N GLY A 34 16.63 -4.80 0.79
CA GLY A 34 15.78 -5.82 1.40
C GLY A 34 16.59 -6.83 2.21
N GLU A 35 17.69 -7.33 1.64
CA GLU A 35 18.56 -8.28 2.33
C GLU A 35 19.28 -7.65 3.52
N THR A 36 19.74 -6.41 3.38
CA THR A 36 20.43 -5.68 4.45
C THR A 36 19.52 -5.46 5.64
N LEU A 37 18.33 -4.89 5.42
CA LEU A 37 17.36 -4.59 6.47
C LEU A 37 16.84 -5.88 7.14
N MET A 38 16.55 -6.92 6.35
CA MET A 38 16.07 -8.18 6.91
C MET A 38 17.17 -8.98 7.61
N THR A 39 18.43 -8.89 7.17
CA THR A 39 19.57 -9.45 7.92
C THR A 39 19.72 -8.75 9.27
N HIS A 40 19.70 -7.42 9.28
CA HIS A 40 19.75 -6.65 10.53
C HIS A 40 18.62 -7.04 11.49
N HIS A 41 17.40 -7.23 10.98
CA HIS A 41 16.28 -7.72 11.78
C HIS A 41 16.51 -9.14 12.34
N ARG A 42 17.00 -10.07 11.51
CA ARG A 42 17.29 -11.47 11.92
C ARG A 42 18.33 -11.53 13.03
N GLU A 43 19.31 -10.63 13.02
CA GLU A 43 20.32 -10.49 14.08
C GLU A 43 19.76 -9.82 15.35
N ASN A 44 18.72 -8.99 15.20
CA ASN A 44 18.14 -8.17 16.28
C ASN A 44 16.62 -8.34 16.44
N PRO A 45 16.07 -9.57 16.52
CA PRO A 45 14.63 -9.82 16.33
C PRO A 45 13.74 -9.32 17.48
N ARG A 46 14.32 -9.07 18.66
CA ARG A 46 13.58 -8.54 19.81
C ARG A 46 13.53 -7.01 19.82
N SER A 47 14.55 -6.36 19.27
CA SER A 47 14.78 -4.91 19.35
C SER A 47 14.50 -4.16 18.05
N THR A 48 14.12 -4.84 16.97
CA THR A 48 13.79 -4.21 15.68
C THR A 48 12.47 -4.71 15.11
N SER A 49 11.78 -3.85 14.37
CA SER A 49 10.62 -4.24 13.54
C SER A 49 11.12 -4.93 12.27
N ARG A 50 10.29 -5.80 11.68
CA ARG A 50 10.54 -6.35 10.34
C ARG A 50 10.37 -5.25 9.30
N VAL A 51 11.01 -5.41 8.15
CA VAL A 51 10.74 -4.58 6.97
C VAL A 51 10.03 -5.43 5.92
N GLY A 52 9.08 -4.82 5.23
CA GLY A 52 8.39 -5.41 4.08
C GLY A 52 8.27 -4.37 2.96
N TYR A 53 8.16 -4.84 1.73
CA TYR A 53 7.88 -3.98 0.59
C TYR A 53 6.38 -3.92 0.31
N CYS A 54 5.87 -2.69 0.16
CA CYS A 54 4.64 -2.44 -0.58
C CYS A 54 5.05 -2.22 -2.04
N VAL A 55 4.85 -3.21 -2.90
CA VAL A 55 5.31 -3.13 -4.29
C VAL A 55 4.21 -2.56 -5.17
N ASP A 56 4.48 -1.45 -5.83
CA ASP A 56 3.63 -1.00 -6.92
C ASP A 56 3.91 -1.77 -8.20
N ILE A 57 2.88 -2.43 -8.72
CA ILE A 57 2.97 -3.18 -9.98
C ILE A 57 3.12 -2.24 -11.19
N ALA A 58 2.89 -0.94 -11.00
CA ALA A 58 3.05 0.10 -12.00
C ALA A 58 4.36 0.87 -11.87
N HIS A 59 5.28 0.49 -10.99
CA HIS A 59 6.62 1.08 -10.98
C HIS A 59 7.53 0.40 -12.00
N GLY A 60 8.34 1.21 -12.66
CA GLY A 60 9.40 0.84 -13.58
C GLY A 60 10.36 2.02 -13.77
N TYR A 61 11.52 1.78 -14.37
CA TYR A 61 12.54 2.83 -14.51
C TYR A 61 12.80 3.13 -15.99
N ALA A 62 12.47 4.37 -16.37
CA ALA A 62 12.88 4.98 -17.64
C ALA A 62 14.03 5.97 -17.39
N ASP A 63 15.04 5.97 -18.25
CA ASP A 63 16.11 6.95 -18.17
C ASP A 63 15.67 8.34 -18.67
N SER A 64 16.59 9.31 -18.61
CA SER A 64 16.35 10.70 -19.03
C SER A 64 16.06 10.85 -20.54
N GLU A 65 16.32 9.82 -21.35
CA GLU A 65 15.97 9.78 -22.78
C GLU A 65 14.61 9.10 -23.02
N GLY A 66 13.92 8.67 -21.96
CA GLY A 66 12.65 7.97 -22.02
C GLY A 66 12.79 6.51 -22.44
N LYS A 67 14.01 5.94 -22.37
CA LYS A 67 14.22 4.51 -22.63
C LYS A 67 13.95 3.73 -21.35
N ILE A 68 13.12 2.69 -21.46
CA ILE A 68 12.90 1.75 -20.36
C ILE A 68 14.19 0.98 -20.10
N VAL A 69 14.77 1.19 -18.93
CA VAL A 69 15.98 0.51 -18.45
C VAL A 69 15.58 -0.74 -17.67
N HIS A 70 14.58 -0.63 -16.80
CA HIS A 70 13.96 -1.75 -16.09
C HIS A 70 12.44 -1.65 -16.16
N ASP A 71 11.80 -2.75 -16.53
CA ASP A 71 10.34 -2.81 -16.51
C ASP A 71 9.79 -3.22 -15.13
N HIS A 72 8.47 -3.13 -14.98
CA HIS A 72 7.78 -3.51 -13.76
C HIS A 72 7.95 -4.99 -13.39
N TRP A 73 8.17 -5.89 -14.36
CA TRP A 73 8.43 -7.30 -14.06
C TRP A 73 9.80 -7.49 -13.40
N GLU A 74 10.81 -6.78 -13.87
CA GLU A 74 12.14 -6.78 -13.27
C GLU A 74 12.13 -6.26 -11.82
N LEU A 75 11.40 -5.16 -11.58
CA LEU A 75 11.27 -4.60 -10.23
C LEU A 75 10.47 -5.52 -9.29
N MET A 76 9.31 -6.03 -9.72
CA MET A 76 8.52 -7.00 -8.95
C MET A 76 9.32 -8.26 -8.63
N ALA A 77 10.09 -8.78 -9.60
CA ALA A 77 10.93 -9.96 -9.40
C ALA A 77 12.07 -9.72 -8.41
N ALA A 78 12.64 -8.51 -8.38
CA ALA A 78 13.65 -8.13 -7.39
C ALA A 78 13.05 -8.02 -5.98
N ALA A 79 11.82 -7.51 -5.86
CA ALA A 79 11.15 -7.25 -4.60
C ALA A 79 10.48 -8.49 -3.97
N LEU A 80 10.22 -9.55 -4.75
CA LEU A 80 9.48 -10.75 -4.36
C LEU A 80 9.79 -11.29 -2.95
N PRO A 81 11.06 -11.49 -2.53
CA PRO A 81 11.40 -12.06 -1.23
C PRO A 81 10.96 -11.21 -0.02
N TYR A 82 10.69 -9.93 -0.26
CA TYR A 82 10.37 -8.94 0.77
C TYR A 82 8.99 -8.34 0.58
N THR A 83 8.25 -8.71 -0.48
CA THR A 83 6.92 -8.16 -0.78
C THR A 83 5.89 -8.62 0.25
N THR A 84 5.36 -7.69 1.04
CA THR A 84 4.28 -7.96 2.01
C THR A 84 2.93 -7.48 1.50
N GLU A 85 2.95 -6.45 0.67
CA GLU A 85 1.79 -5.70 0.19
C GLU A 85 2.04 -5.26 -1.25
N ILE A 86 0.99 -4.95 -2.00
CA ILE A 86 1.10 -4.40 -3.36
C ILE A 86 0.15 -3.23 -3.60
N HIS A 87 0.61 -2.24 -4.36
CA HIS A 87 -0.27 -1.27 -5.00
C HIS A 87 -0.70 -1.80 -6.37
N LEU A 88 -2.00 -1.71 -6.62
CA LEU A 88 -2.67 -2.08 -7.86
C LEU A 88 -3.08 -0.80 -8.57
N LYS A 89 -2.22 -0.31 -9.46
CA LYS A 89 -2.53 0.79 -10.38
C LYS A 89 -2.04 0.42 -11.78
N ASN A 90 -2.52 1.12 -12.78
CA ASN A 90 -2.05 1.01 -14.16
C ASN A 90 -1.20 2.23 -14.49
N THR A 91 -0.42 2.13 -15.56
CA THR A 91 0.48 3.20 -16.01
C THR A 91 0.62 3.19 -17.52
N ASP A 92 1.04 4.34 -18.07
CA ASP A 92 1.47 4.42 -19.47
C ASP A 92 2.79 3.68 -19.71
N SER A 93 3.19 3.58 -20.98
CA SER A 93 4.39 2.85 -21.42
C SER A 93 5.72 3.43 -20.95
N LEU A 94 5.71 4.59 -20.30
CA LEU A 94 6.90 5.29 -19.81
C LEU A 94 6.92 5.45 -18.29
N TYR A 95 5.96 4.85 -17.57
CA TYR A 95 5.84 5.00 -16.12
C TYR A 95 5.61 6.46 -15.66
N ASN A 96 5.08 7.32 -16.54
CA ASN A 96 4.95 8.77 -16.29
C ASN A 96 3.60 9.16 -15.68
N SER A 97 2.56 8.37 -15.92
CA SER A 97 1.21 8.66 -15.42
C SER A 97 0.54 7.41 -14.91
N THR A 98 0.02 7.47 -13.70
CA THR A 98 -0.69 6.36 -13.04
C THR A 98 -2.19 6.59 -13.06
N PHE A 99 -2.95 5.50 -13.14
CA PHE A 99 -4.40 5.53 -13.31
C PHE A 99 -5.05 4.19 -12.96
N GLY A 100 -6.38 4.13 -13.02
CA GLY A 100 -7.14 2.92 -12.71
C GLY A 100 -7.19 1.91 -13.86
N PHE A 101 -8.26 1.11 -13.88
CA PHE A 101 -8.50 0.04 -14.84
C PHE A 101 -9.87 0.15 -15.51
N THR A 102 -10.37 1.37 -15.78
CA THR A 102 -11.49 1.54 -16.72
C THR A 102 -11.13 1.00 -18.10
N ASP A 103 -12.12 0.72 -18.95
CA ASP A 103 -11.86 0.16 -20.29
C ASP A 103 -10.88 1.01 -21.11
N ALA A 104 -11.04 2.35 -21.07
CA ALA A 104 -10.16 3.29 -21.76
C ALA A 104 -8.76 3.36 -21.13
N GLU A 105 -8.66 3.21 -19.81
CA GLU A 105 -7.37 3.15 -19.10
C GLU A 105 -6.62 1.85 -19.42
N ARG A 106 -7.31 0.71 -19.51
CA ARG A 106 -6.70 -0.56 -19.89
C ARG A 106 -6.22 -0.57 -21.34
N GLU A 107 -6.87 0.16 -22.23
CA GLU A 107 -6.44 0.28 -23.64
C GLU A 107 -5.11 1.05 -23.77
N ARG A 108 -4.90 2.08 -22.94
CA ARG A 108 -3.69 2.91 -22.98
C ARG A 108 -2.61 2.48 -21.97
N GLY A 109 -2.95 1.63 -21.03
CA GLY A 109 -2.07 1.19 -19.96
C GLY A 109 -1.32 -0.11 -20.28
N ILE A 110 -0.21 -0.32 -19.60
CA ILE A 110 0.67 -1.48 -19.85
C ILE A 110 0.54 -2.60 -18.82
N ILE A 111 -0.19 -2.39 -17.73
CA ILE A 111 -0.30 -3.37 -16.64
C ILE A 111 -1.35 -4.44 -16.95
N ASP A 112 -0.90 -5.69 -17.01
CA ASP A 112 -1.71 -6.88 -17.24
C ASP A 112 -1.99 -7.60 -15.91
N ILE A 113 -3.17 -7.31 -15.33
CA ILE A 113 -3.57 -7.80 -14.01
C ILE A 113 -3.66 -9.32 -13.94
N GLU A 114 -4.00 -9.99 -15.03
CA GLU A 114 -4.05 -11.45 -15.07
C GLU A 114 -2.64 -12.03 -14.93
N LYS A 115 -1.70 -11.52 -15.73
CA LYS A 115 -0.29 -11.93 -15.62
C LYS A 115 0.32 -11.56 -14.28
N THR A 116 -0.06 -10.43 -13.69
CA THR A 116 0.42 -10.01 -12.36
C THR A 116 -0.07 -10.98 -11.29
N ARG A 117 -1.35 -11.36 -11.32
CA ARG A 117 -1.90 -12.40 -10.44
C ARG A 117 -1.12 -13.71 -10.59
N ASP A 118 -0.96 -14.18 -11.83
CA ASP A 118 -0.31 -15.46 -12.11
C ASP A 118 1.16 -15.46 -11.71
N PHE A 119 1.84 -14.32 -11.86
CA PHE A 119 3.19 -14.12 -11.36
C PHE A 119 3.27 -14.31 -9.85
N TYR A 120 2.42 -13.65 -9.05
CA TYR A 120 2.44 -13.81 -7.60
C TYR A 120 2.01 -15.21 -7.15
N LEU A 121 1.04 -15.84 -7.84
CA LEU A 121 0.65 -17.23 -7.55
C LEU A 121 1.79 -18.21 -7.82
N ALA A 122 2.46 -18.09 -8.97
CA ALA A 122 3.59 -18.93 -9.35
C ALA A 122 4.79 -18.78 -8.40
N HIS A 123 4.97 -17.60 -7.83
CA HIS A 123 6.06 -17.27 -6.90
C HIS A 123 5.62 -17.18 -5.43
N SER A 124 4.44 -17.72 -5.09
CA SER A 124 3.86 -17.63 -3.74
C SER A 124 4.78 -18.15 -2.63
N LYS A 125 5.66 -19.11 -2.93
CA LYS A 125 6.66 -19.64 -1.98
C LYS A 125 7.80 -18.67 -1.66
N SER A 126 8.02 -17.68 -2.51
CA SER A 126 9.04 -16.65 -2.32
C SER A 126 8.52 -15.48 -1.49
N LEU A 127 7.20 -15.36 -1.30
CA LEU A 127 6.62 -14.29 -0.51
C LEU A 127 6.85 -14.52 1.00
N PRO A 128 7.16 -13.46 1.77
CA PRO A 128 7.33 -13.54 3.23
C PRO A 128 6.00 -13.62 3.99
N VAL A 129 4.87 -13.57 3.28
CA VAL A 129 3.50 -13.56 3.83
C VAL A 129 2.66 -14.67 3.20
N SER A 130 1.73 -15.22 3.97
CA SER A 130 0.74 -16.19 3.48
C SER A 130 -0.46 -15.54 2.79
N ASN A 131 -0.71 -14.26 3.09
CA ASN A 131 -1.76 -13.46 2.49
C ASN A 131 -1.12 -12.18 1.96
N LEU A 132 -1.19 -11.98 0.64
CA LEU A 132 -0.73 -10.76 -0.01
C LEU A 132 -1.89 -9.77 -0.07
N ILE A 133 -1.72 -8.57 0.50
CA ILE A 133 -2.73 -7.51 0.47
C ILE A 133 -2.47 -6.62 -0.74
N GLY A 134 -3.52 -6.27 -1.48
CA GLY A 134 -3.44 -5.38 -2.63
C GLY A 134 -4.35 -4.17 -2.50
N TYR A 135 -3.81 -2.97 -2.65
CA TYR A 135 -4.57 -1.72 -2.59
C TYR A 135 -4.76 -1.14 -3.98
N LEU A 136 -6.01 -0.83 -4.35
CA LEU A 136 -6.25 -0.04 -5.56
C LEU A 136 -5.84 1.41 -5.29
N GLU A 137 -4.81 1.87 -5.98
CA GLU A 137 -4.34 3.25 -5.88
C GLU A 137 -4.61 3.98 -7.21
N ILE A 138 -5.33 5.10 -7.16
CA ILE A 138 -5.62 5.89 -8.36
C ILE A 138 -5.28 7.36 -8.13
N GLY A 139 -4.61 7.96 -9.12
CA GLY A 139 -4.35 9.39 -9.18
C GLY A 139 -5.62 10.17 -9.52
N GLY A 140 -6.59 10.21 -8.59
CA GLY A 140 -7.73 11.12 -8.72
C GLY A 140 -7.26 12.59 -8.74
N PRO A 141 -8.13 13.56 -9.10
CA PRO A 141 -7.78 14.97 -8.92
C PRO A 141 -7.64 15.26 -7.41
N LYS A 142 -6.43 15.11 -6.87
CA LYS A 142 -6.07 15.44 -5.48
C LYS A 142 -5.94 16.97 -5.31
N LEU A 143 -6.89 17.75 -5.82
CA LEU A 143 -6.85 19.22 -5.83
C LEU A 143 -7.25 19.86 -4.49
N GLY A 144 -7.24 19.09 -3.39
CA GLY A 144 -7.40 19.61 -2.03
C GLY A 144 -8.76 20.22 -1.66
N ARG A 145 -9.75 20.25 -2.57
CA ARG A 145 -11.09 20.82 -2.28
C ARG A 145 -12.31 20.20 -2.98
N ASP A 146 -12.19 19.17 -3.81
CA ASP A 146 -13.32 18.82 -4.69
C ASP A 146 -14.04 17.52 -4.32
N TYR A 147 -15.32 17.70 -3.98
CA TYR A 147 -16.48 16.81 -4.10
C TYR A 147 -16.57 16.13 -5.49
N SER A 148 -15.57 15.35 -5.85
CA SER A 148 -15.42 14.68 -7.14
C SER A 148 -15.80 13.20 -7.08
N ASP A 149 -16.50 12.77 -6.01
CA ASP A 149 -17.04 11.41 -5.86
C ASP A 149 -17.71 10.93 -7.15
N CYS A 150 -18.58 11.74 -7.79
CA CYS A 150 -19.24 11.34 -9.05
C CYS A 150 -18.28 11.21 -10.26
N ARG A 151 -17.12 11.87 -10.23
CA ARG A 151 -16.08 11.79 -11.27
C ARG A 151 -15.13 10.61 -11.05
N LEU A 152 -14.93 10.21 -9.79
CA LEU A 152 -14.09 9.07 -9.41
C LEU A 152 -14.88 7.77 -9.31
N GLU A 153 -16.18 7.83 -9.00
CA GLU A 153 -17.04 6.67 -8.76
C GLU A 153 -16.97 5.70 -9.93
N LYS A 154 -17.05 6.20 -11.17
CA LYS A 154 -16.97 5.34 -12.35
C LYS A 154 -15.62 4.63 -12.41
N SER A 155 -14.51 5.37 -12.25
CA SER A 155 -13.16 4.78 -12.30
C SER A 155 -12.95 3.76 -11.18
N LEU A 156 -13.31 4.10 -9.94
CA LEU A 156 -13.24 3.19 -8.81
C LEU A 156 -14.10 1.94 -9.03
N ARG A 157 -15.36 2.09 -9.42
CA ARG A 157 -16.29 0.98 -9.60
C ARG A 157 -15.85 0.05 -10.73
N GLU A 158 -15.42 0.59 -11.86
CA GLU A 158 -14.94 -0.20 -13.00
C GLU A 158 -13.61 -0.89 -12.67
N SER A 159 -12.68 -0.18 -12.04
CA SER A 159 -11.39 -0.75 -11.61
C SER A 159 -11.57 -1.86 -10.60
N LEU A 160 -12.38 -1.64 -9.56
CA LEU A 160 -12.67 -2.66 -8.55
C LEU A 160 -13.38 -3.87 -9.14
N ARG A 161 -14.31 -3.67 -10.09
CA ARG A 161 -14.98 -4.78 -10.78
C ARG A 161 -13.97 -5.60 -11.56
N TYR A 162 -13.16 -4.94 -12.40
CA TYR A 162 -12.12 -5.60 -13.19
C TYR A 162 -11.12 -6.36 -12.31
N LEU A 163 -10.60 -5.74 -11.25
CA LEU A 163 -9.67 -6.38 -10.32
C LEU A 163 -10.31 -7.59 -9.62
N LYS A 164 -11.57 -7.52 -9.19
CA LYS A 164 -12.26 -8.67 -8.59
C LYS A 164 -12.48 -9.81 -9.59
N GLU A 165 -12.86 -9.48 -10.82
CA GLU A 165 -13.05 -10.48 -11.88
C GLU A 165 -11.73 -11.15 -12.26
N THR A 166 -10.68 -10.36 -12.50
CA THR A 166 -9.41 -10.87 -13.03
C THR A 166 -8.48 -11.37 -11.94
N PHE A 167 -8.29 -10.64 -10.84
CA PHE A 167 -7.33 -11.02 -9.81
C PHE A 167 -7.87 -12.08 -8.84
N VAL A 168 -9.19 -12.09 -8.57
CA VAL A 168 -9.80 -12.99 -7.56
C VAL A 168 -10.55 -14.18 -8.17
N SER A 169 -11.19 -14.04 -9.33
CA SER A 169 -12.14 -15.06 -9.84
C SER A 169 -11.50 -16.15 -10.71
N GLY A 170 -10.20 -16.04 -11.06
CA GLY A 170 -9.48 -17.02 -11.88
C GLY A 170 -9.02 -18.29 -11.16
N THR A 171 -9.23 -18.40 -9.84
CA THR A 171 -8.80 -19.57 -9.04
C THR A 171 -9.97 -20.52 -8.80
N SER A 172 -10.42 -21.21 -9.83
CA SER A 172 -11.22 -22.44 -9.67
C SER A 172 -10.25 -23.63 -9.60
N ASP A 173 -10.18 -24.26 -8.42
CA ASP A 173 -9.46 -25.50 -8.06
C ASP A 173 -8.23 -25.27 -7.16
N HIS A 174 -8.44 -25.27 -5.83
CA HIS A 174 -7.71 -26.16 -4.91
C HIS A 174 -8.34 -26.16 -3.49
N PRO A 175 -8.41 -27.35 -2.84
CA PRO A 175 -8.94 -27.51 -1.50
C PRO A 175 -7.84 -27.46 -0.43
N GLU A 176 -8.20 -26.94 0.73
CA GLU A 176 -7.62 -27.09 2.07
C GLU A 176 -7.31 -25.76 2.76
N THR A 177 -8.13 -25.53 3.77
CA THR A 177 -8.23 -24.35 4.62
C THR A 177 -7.21 -24.44 5.74
N ILE A 178 -6.15 -23.64 5.66
CA ILE A 178 -5.13 -23.54 6.70
C ILE A 178 -5.29 -22.20 7.44
N LYS A 179 -5.46 -22.33 8.76
CA LYS A 179 -5.72 -21.23 9.72
C LYS A 179 -4.65 -20.13 9.66
N ALA A 180 -5.11 -18.89 9.64
CA ALA A 180 -4.31 -17.67 9.73
C ALA A 180 -3.48 -17.59 11.03
N PRO A 181 -2.23 -17.09 11.00
CA PRO A 181 -1.47 -16.79 12.19
C PRO A 181 -1.41 -15.28 12.47
N VAL A 182 -2.56 -14.60 12.58
CA VAL A 182 -2.73 -13.39 13.41
C VAL A 182 -4.21 -13.33 13.82
N GLU A 183 -4.52 -13.55 15.10
CA GLU A 183 -5.84 -13.25 15.65
C GLU A 183 -6.02 -11.73 15.74
N ILE A 184 -6.52 -11.12 14.66
CA ILE A 184 -7.33 -9.91 14.76
C ILE A 184 -8.77 -10.39 14.66
N VAL A 185 -9.56 -10.07 15.68
CA VAL A 185 -10.88 -10.65 15.99
C VAL A 185 -11.82 -10.58 14.79
N SER A 186 -11.90 -11.65 14.02
CA SER A 186 -13.01 -11.88 13.08
C SER A 186 -14.20 -12.41 13.87
N ARG A 187 -15.25 -11.59 14.01
CA ARG A 187 -16.57 -12.10 14.36
C ARG A 187 -17.15 -12.82 13.14
N ASN A 188 -17.17 -14.14 13.25
CA ASN A 188 -17.83 -15.13 12.41
C ASN A 188 -17.11 -15.54 11.12
N GLY A 189 -16.74 -16.81 11.09
CA GLY A 189 -15.89 -17.42 10.08
C GLY A 189 -16.56 -17.69 8.74
N SER A 190 -15.73 -17.67 7.71
CA SER A 190 -15.76 -18.59 6.58
C SER A 190 -14.43 -18.48 5.86
N ASP A 191 -13.79 -19.62 5.61
CA ASP A 191 -12.54 -19.76 4.88
C ASP A 191 -12.58 -19.13 3.48
N ARG A 192 -11.78 -18.09 3.28
CA ARG A 192 -11.25 -17.58 2.00
C ARG A 192 -9.91 -16.89 2.24
N ALA A 193 -9.01 -16.88 1.26
CA ALA A 193 -7.87 -15.95 1.28
C ALA A 193 -8.43 -14.51 1.30
N VAL A 194 -8.10 -13.75 2.35
CA VAL A 194 -8.71 -12.46 2.63
C VAL A 194 -7.89 -11.38 1.93
N VAL A 195 -8.36 -10.90 0.78
CA VAL A 195 -7.93 -9.58 0.28
C VAL A 195 -8.55 -8.54 1.19
N GLN A 196 -7.71 -7.77 1.88
CA GLN A 196 -8.15 -6.65 2.71
C GLN A 196 -8.22 -5.37 1.88
N ILE A 197 -9.28 -4.59 2.07
CA ILE A 197 -9.50 -3.32 1.37
C ILE A 197 -9.38 -2.17 2.36
N ALA A 198 -8.40 -1.31 2.14
CA ALA A 198 -8.17 -0.08 2.89
C ALA A 198 -8.48 1.14 2.02
N PRO A 199 -9.68 1.76 2.12
CA PRO A 199 -9.95 3.00 1.43
C PRO A 199 -9.04 4.12 1.94
N SER A 200 -8.42 4.87 1.03
CA SER A 200 -7.74 6.12 1.39
C SER A 200 -8.78 7.15 1.84
N MET A 201 -8.58 7.67 3.05
CA MET A 201 -9.46 8.65 3.66
C MET A 201 -9.13 10.10 3.27
N MET A 202 -8.09 10.32 2.46
CA MET A 202 -7.76 11.65 1.93
C MET A 202 -8.86 12.27 1.09
N CYS A 203 -9.68 11.43 0.43
CA CYS A 203 -10.78 11.89 -0.41
C CYS A 203 -12.08 12.10 0.37
N ALA A 204 -12.10 11.82 1.67
CA ALA A 204 -13.28 11.98 2.50
C ALA A 204 -13.64 13.45 2.71
N ASP A 205 -14.94 13.75 2.85
CA ASP A 205 -15.40 15.08 3.23
C ASP A 205 -14.94 15.38 4.66
N GLN A 206 -13.96 16.28 4.80
CA GLN A 206 -13.37 16.64 6.10
C GLN A 206 -14.37 17.30 7.04
N LEU A 207 -15.41 17.96 6.52
CA LEU A 207 -16.47 18.55 7.35
C LEU A 207 -17.40 17.49 7.93
N HIS A 208 -17.47 16.32 7.30
CA HIS A 208 -18.34 15.19 7.68
C HIS A 208 -17.55 13.88 7.77
N PHE A 209 -16.34 13.94 8.34
CA PHE A 209 -15.39 12.83 8.28
C PHE A 209 -15.89 11.59 9.03
N GLU A 210 -16.58 11.77 10.16
CA GLU A 210 -17.23 10.66 10.90
C GLU A 210 -18.22 9.90 10.00
N GLU A 211 -19.06 10.62 9.24
CA GLU A 211 -20.03 9.98 8.34
C GLU A 211 -19.33 9.14 7.27
N SER A 212 -18.22 9.65 6.72
CA SER A 212 -17.40 8.91 5.75
C SER A 212 -16.87 7.60 6.35
N VAL A 213 -16.38 7.64 7.60
CA VAL A 213 -15.92 6.44 8.31
C VAL A 213 -17.07 5.45 8.56
N ARG A 214 -18.23 5.92 9.03
CA ARG A 214 -19.41 5.05 9.23
C ARG A 214 -19.86 4.39 7.94
N ARG A 215 -19.78 5.11 6.81
CA ARG A 215 -20.05 4.55 5.48
C ARG A 215 -19.05 3.46 5.12
N MET A 216 -17.75 3.66 5.40
CA MET A 216 -16.73 2.63 5.16
C MET A 216 -16.96 1.38 6.02
N GLU A 217 -17.31 1.55 7.31
CA GLU A 217 -17.71 0.45 8.20
C GLU A 217 -18.92 -0.31 7.64
N ALA A 218 -19.96 0.41 7.20
CA ALA A 218 -21.16 -0.19 6.61
C ALA A 218 -20.87 -0.95 5.31
N HIS A 219 -19.87 -0.51 4.54
CA HIS A 219 -19.38 -1.17 3.34
C HIS A 219 -18.34 -2.27 3.61
N ARG A 220 -18.02 -2.55 4.87
CA ARG A 220 -17.09 -3.60 5.30
C ARG A 220 -15.67 -3.37 4.80
N ALA A 221 -15.18 -2.13 4.89
CA ALA A 221 -13.75 -1.87 4.80
C ALA A 221 -13.00 -2.66 5.89
N ASP A 222 -11.79 -3.13 5.58
CA ASP A 222 -11.00 -3.96 6.49
C ASP A 222 -10.11 -3.13 7.42
N LEU A 223 -9.69 -1.94 6.97
CA LEU A 223 -8.95 -0.92 7.71
C LEU A 223 -9.14 0.45 7.04
N LEU A 224 -8.67 1.54 7.66
CA LEU A 224 -8.68 2.89 7.09
C LEU A 224 -7.26 3.32 6.76
N HIS A 225 -7.01 3.72 5.52
CA HIS A 225 -5.70 4.22 5.10
C HIS A 225 -5.69 5.76 5.14
N ILE A 226 -4.70 6.36 5.80
CA ILE A 226 -4.59 7.80 6.01
C ILE A 226 -3.20 8.28 5.61
N ASP A 227 -3.13 9.04 4.53
CA ASP A 227 -1.90 9.73 4.15
C ASP A 227 -1.66 10.95 5.05
N ILE A 228 -0.46 11.05 5.61
CA ILE A 228 0.00 12.18 6.40
C ILE A 228 1.22 12.78 5.71
N MET A 229 1.13 14.07 5.42
CA MET A 229 2.16 14.83 4.75
C MET A 229 2.64 15.96 5.66
N ASP A 230 3.93 16.23 5.67
CA ASP A 230 4.44 17.50 6.15
C ASP A 230 4.75 18.39 4.93
N ALA A 231 4.53 19.69 5.08
CA ALA A 231 4.73 20.64 3.99
C ALA A 231 6.20 20.75 3.52
N GLY A 232 7.13 20.07 4.20
CA GLY A 232 8.55 19.99 3.83
C GLY A 232 8.78 18.92 2.77
N PHE A 233 8.32 17.70 3.02
CA PHE A 233 8.45 16.55 2.12
C PHE A 233 7.48 16.63 0.93
N ALA A 234 6.21 16.93 1.18
CA ALA A 234 5.19 17.08 0.14
C ALA A 234 4.45 18.42 0.31
N PRO A 235 4.19 19.22 -0.74
CA PRO A 235 3.61 20.56 -0.63
C PRO A 235 2.08 20.53 -0.36
N ASN A 236 1.62 19.65 0.51
CA ASN A 236 0.23 19.46 0.91
C ASN A 236 0.16 18.93 2.36
N MET A 237 -0.91 19.24 3.09
CA MET A 237 -1.12 18.75 4.48
C MET A 237 -2.63 18.72 4.80
N PRO A 238 -3.40 17.78 4.20
CA PRO A 238 -4.85 17.78 4.30
C PRO A 238 -5.36 17.23 5.63
N LEU A 239 -4.60 16.33 6.28
CA LEU A 239 -4.97 15.65 7.52
C LEU A 239 -3.78 15.70 8.49
N GLY A 240 -4.07 15.66 9.79
CA GLY A 240 -3.04 15.74 10.83
C GLY A 240 -3.46 15.01 12.12
N PHE A 241 -2.59 15.06 13.12
CA PHE A 241 -2.71 14.28 14.36
C PHE A 241 -4.10 14.35 15.02
N GLU A 242 -4.66 15.55 15.17
CA GLU A 242 -5.93 15.74 15.88
C GLU A 242 -7.11 15.06 15.18
N VAL A 243 -7.08 14.94 13.84
CA VAL A 243 -8.12 14.21 13.11
C VAL A 243 -8.00 12.71 13.40
N VAL A 244 -6.80 12.14 13.27
CA VAL A 244 -6.57 10.71 13.54
C VAL A 244 -6.87 10.35 15.01
N LYS A 245 -6.51 11.25 15.93
CA LYS A 245 -6.81 11.13 17.35
C LYS A 245 -8.31 11.17 17.64
N ALA A 246 -9.05 12.07 16.99
CA ALA A 246 -10.50 12.13 17.12
C ALA A 246 -11.19 10.92 16.48
N LEU A 247 -10.60 10.31 15.46
CA LEU A 247 -11.11 9.10 14.81
C LEU A 247 -10.99 7.85 15.65
N ARG A 248 -9.90 7.71 16.41
CA ARG A 248 -9.64 6.49 17.17
C ARG A 248 -10.81 6.03 18.06
N PRO A 249 -11.53 6.90 18.80
CA PRO A 249 -12.71 6.49 19.58
C PRO A 249 -13.99 6.31 18.74
N ILE A 250 -14.00 6.72 17.46
CA ILE A 250 -15.17 6.66 16.59
C ILE A 250 -15.29 5.29 15.91
N THR A 251 -14.18 4.63 15.59
CA THR A 251 -14.15 3.36 14.84
C THR A 251 -13.24 2.32 15.48
N ASP A 252 -13.63 1.05 15.34
CA ASP A 252 -12.82 -0.11 15.70
C ASP A 252 -11.99 -0.64 14.51
N LEU A 253 -12.15 -0.07 13.31
CA LEU A 253 -11.32 -0.45 12.16
C LEU A 253 -9.85 -0.13 12.45
N PRO A 254 -8.90 -1.01 12.05
CA PRO A 254 -7.50 -0.68 12.10
C PRO A 254 -7.20 0.60 11.28
N ILE A 255 -6.25 1.39 11.75
CA ILE A 255 -5.80 2.59 11.05
C ILE A 255 -4.39 2.35 10.53
N ASP A 256 -4.21 2.54 9.23
CA ASP A 256 -2.93 2.55 8.55
C ASP A 256 -2.58 3.99 8.18
N VAL A 257 -1.35 4.41 8.49
CA VAL A 257 -0.83 5.74 8.20
C VAL A 257 0.37 5.66 7.27
N HIS A 258 0.30 6.38 6.16
CA HIS A 258 1.42 6.54 5.25
C HIS A 258 2.06 7.91 5.43
N LEU A 259 3.34 7.94 5.82
CA LEU A 259 4.08 9.15 6.15
C LEU A 259 4.92 9.64 4.96
N MET A 260 4.50 10.77 4.40
CA MET A 260 5.23 11.62 3.47
C MET A 260 5.77 12.84 4.24
N VAL A 261 6.75 12.61 5.12
CA VAL A 261 7.25 13.60 6.09
C VAL A 261 8.78 13.58 6.17
N GLU A 262 9.41 14.67 6.60
CA GLU A 262 10.86 14.75 6.82
C GLU A 262 11.29 14.08 8.15
N ASP A 263 10.59 14.34 9.26
CA ASP A 263 10.95 13.83 10.60
C ASP A 263 10.14 12.58 10.99
N ASN A 264 10.51 11.43 10.40
CA ASN A 264 9.79 10.16 10.62
C ASN A 264 9.68 9.78 12.11
N ASP A 265 10.73 9.96 12.90
CA ASP A 265 10.73 9.56 14.31
C ASP A 265 9.69 10.36 15.11
N PHE A 266 9.57 11.67 14.86
CA PHE A 266 8.53 12.49 15.47
C PHE A 266 7.12 11.98 15.13
N PHE A 267 6.82 11.79 13.85
CA PHE A 267 5.48 11.36 13.41
C PHE A 267 5.14 9.94 13.87
N VAL A 268 6.09 8.99 13.78
CA VAL A 268 5.92 7.62 14.29
C VAL A 268 5.60 7.64 15.79
N GLY A 269 6.31 8.44 16.58
CA GLY A 269 6.04 8.58 18.02
C GLY A 269 4.64 9.09 18.30
N GLN A 270 4.22 10.17 17.61
CA GLN A 270 2.88 10.74 17.77
C GLN A 270 1.76 9.77 17.38
N PHE A 271 1.88 9.07 16.25
CA PHE A 271 0.84 8.13 15.80
C PHE A 271 0.79 6.84 16.62
N ALA A 272 1.93 6.38 17.14
CA ALA A 272 1.96 5.28 18.09
C ALA A 272 1.20 5.63 19.39
N GLU A 273 1.36 6.86 19.91
CA GLU A 273 0.60 7.34 21.07
C GLU A 273 -0.91 7.45 20.78
N ILE A 274 -1.29 7.80 19.55
CA ILE A 274 -2.69 7.86 19.11
C ILE A 274 -3.32 6.47 18.99
N GLY A 275 -2.51 5.41 18.81
CA GLY A 275 -3.00 4.04 18.62
C GLY A 275 -3.32 3.70 17.17
N VAL A 276 -2.46 4.15 16.25
CA VAL A 276 -2.43 3.70 14.85
C VAL A 276 -1.83 2.30 14.78
N ASP A 277 -2.35 1.48 13.86
CA ASP A 277 -2.05 0.05 13.77
C ASP A 277 -0.90 -0.27 12.79
N LEU A 278 -0.79 0.50 11.69
CA LEU A 278 0.24 0.37 10.67
C LEU A 278 0.84 1.74 10.32
N ILE A 279 2.15 1.78 10.09
CA ILE A 279 2.86 2.99 9.65
C ILE A 279 3.84 2.64 8.53
N SER A 280 3.67 3.30 7.38
CA SER A 280 4.54 3.23 6.21
C SER A 280 5.33 4.54 6.06
N VAL A 281 6.58 4.46 5.62
CA VAL A 281 7.49 5.61 5.50
C VAL A 281 8.20 5.62 4.16
N HIS A 282 8.60 6.81 3.72
CA HIS A 282 9.50 7.00 2.57
C HIS A 282 10.96 6.79 2.99
N ALA A 283 11.69 5.90 2.33
CA ALA A 283 13.05 5.53 2.74
C ALA A 283 14.03 6.71 2.62
N GLU A 284 13.87 7.56 1.62
CA GLU A 284 14.62 8.80 1.39
C GLU A 284 14.47 9.83 2.52
N SER A 285 13.39 9.72 3.31
CA SER A 285 13.16 10.55 4.50
C SER A 285 13.66 9.91 5.80
N CYS A 286 14.21 8.69 5.74
CA CYS A 286 14.76 7.99 6.91
C CYS A 286 16.25 8.30 7.07
N VAL A 287 16.57 9.42 7.73
CA VAL A 287 17.94 9.95 7.94
C VAL A 287 18.57 9.47 9.25
#